data_AF-A0A067T846-F1
#
_entry.id   AF-A0A067T846-F1
#
_cell.length_a   1.000
_cell.length_b   1.000
_cell.length_c   1.000
_cell.angle_alpha   90.00
_cell.angle_beta   90.00
_cell.angle_gamma   90.00
#
_symmetry.space_group_name_H-M   'P 1'
#
loop_
_entity.id
_entity.type
_entity.pdbx_description
1 polymer ?
#
loop_
_entity_poly.entity_id
_entity_poly.type
_entity_poly.pdbx_seq_one_letter_code
_entity_poly.pdbx_strand_id
1 'polypeptide(L)'
;MLLWIKGCPNPQQIRDILKAGNSEFKKALIEYLENSHTGDFLTGTMEDIQKKVYGTSNDEKSEGPPDSVDPTLYLTSMPPEICKSENCEGCPKCPQTAKWINSFKEEVDNLVLRLNVH
;
A
#
# COMPACT_ATOMS: atom_id res chain seq x y z
N MET A 1 17.91 1.91 15.21
CA MET A 1 17.65 0.46 15.26
C MET A 1 17.66 -0.06 13.84
N LEU A 2 18.62 -0.90 13.47
CA LEU A 2 18.71 -1.46 12.11
C LEU A 2 18.04 -2.84 12.10
N LEU A 3 16.91 -2.96 11.41
CA LEU A 3 16.20 -4.22 11.22
C LEU A 3 16.88 -5.02 10.11
N TRP A 4 17.45 -6.18 10.44
CA TRP A 4 18.00 -7.09 9.46
C TRP A 4 16.98 -8.15 9.06
N ILE A 5 16.51 -8.07 7.83
CA ILE A 5 15.64 -9.07 7.24
C ILE A 5 16.52 -10.20 6.72
N LYS A 6 16.21 -11.45 7.10
CA LYS A 6 16.93 -12.64 6.63
C LYS A 6 16.86 -12.70 5.10
N GLY A 7 18.02 -12.71 4.45
CA GLY A 7 18.14 -12.67 2.98
C GLY A 7 18.57 -11.32 2.41
N CYS A 8 18.54 -10.24 3.21
CA CYS A 8 19.11 -8.96 2.78
C CYS A 8 20.63 -8.92 2.95
N PRO A 9 21.37 -8.32 1.98
CA PRO A 9 22.78 -8.04 2.14
C PRO A 9 23.04 -7.12 3.34
N ASN A 10 24.15 -7.33 4.04
CA ASN A 10 24.59 -6.45 5.11
C ASN A 10 25.10 -5.10 4.54
N PRO A 11 25.34 -4.05 5.36
CA PRO A 11 25.65 -2.72 4.85
C PRO A 11 26.95 -2.70 4.05
N GLN A 12 27.90 -3.54 4.44
CA GLN A 12 29.18 -3.65 3.77
C GLN A 12 28.99 -4.29 2.38
N GLN A 13 28.18 -5.34 2.27
CA GLN A 13 27.83 -5.95 0.99
C GLN A 13 27.09 -4.97 0.07
N ILE A 14 26.12 -4.21 0.60
CA ILE A 14 25.43 -3.16 -0.18
C ILE A 14 26.44 -2.12 -0.68
N ARG A 15 27.36 -1.66 0.18
CA ARG A 15 28.42 -0.72 -0.20
C ARG A 15 29.31 -1.28 -1.31
N ASP A 16 29.68 -2.55 -1.22
CA ASP A 16 30.55 -3.20 -2.19
C ASP A 16 29.84 -3.41 -3.53
N ILE A 17 28.55 -3.77 -3.54
CA ILE A 17 27.72 -3.86 -4.75
C ILE A 17 27.59 -2.49 -5.44
N LEU A 18 27.36 -1.42 -4.65
CA LEU A 18 27.28 -0.06 -5.17
C LEU A 18 28.62 0.41 -5.77
N LYS A 19 29.75 0.08 -5.13
CA LYS A 19 31.10 0.38 -5.64
C LYS A 19 31.46 -0.43 -6.87
N ALA A 20 31.00 -1.67 -6.97
CA ALA A 20 31.22 -2.53 -8.12
C ALA A 20 30.50 -2.05 -9.40
N GLY A 21 29.67 -1.01 -9.30
CA GLY A 21 29.01 -0.40 -10.45
C GLY A 21 27.85 -1.24 -10.99
N ASN A 22 27.26 -2.12 -10.17
CA ASN A 22 26.09 -2.90 -10.57
C ASN A 22 24.90 -1.97 -10.84
N SER A 23 24.64 -1.70 -12.11
CA SER A 23 23.63 -0.75 -12.57
C SER A 23 22.21 -1.22 -12.27
N GLU A 24 21.93 -2.52 -12.37
CA GLU A 24 20.62 -3.10 -12.04
C GLU A 24 20.31 -2.94 -10.55
N PHE A 25 21.24 -3.32 -9.68
CA PHE A 25 21.04 -3.17 -8.23
C PHE A 25 20.85 -1.72 -7.83
N LYS A 26 21.66 -0.81 -8.39
CA LYS A 26 21.53 0.63 -8.12
C LYS A 26 20.17 1.15 -8.58
N LYS A 27 19.71 0.75 -9.77
CA LYS A 27 18.41 1.17 -10.30
C LYS A 27 17.27 0.66 -9.43
N ALA A 28 17.28 -0.62 -9.06
CA ALA A 28 16.27 -1.22 -8.18
C ALA A 28 16.27 -0.59 -6.78
N LEU A 29 17.44 -0.23 -6.24
CA LEU A 29 17.55 0.45 -4.95
C LEU A 29 16.98 1.88 -5.01
N ILE A 30 17.26 2.62 -6.09
CA ILE A 30 16.70 3.96 -6.30
C ILE A 30 15.18 3.88 -6.44
N GLU A 31 14.68 2.97 -7.28
CA GLU A 31 13.24 2.75 -7.48
C GLU A 31 12.55 2.37 -6.16
N TYR A 32 13.15 1.49 -5.36
CA TYR A 32 12.64 1.16 -4.02
C TYR A 32 12.57 2.38 -3.11
N LEU A 33 13.63 3.20 -3.07
CA LEU A 33 13.68 4.40 -2.23
C LEU A 33 12.70 5.48 -2.70
N GLU A 34 12.53 5.64 -4.01
CA GLU A 34 11.55 6.54 -4.59
C GLU A 34 10.14 6.09 -4.20
N ASN A 35 9.77 4.82 -4.47
CA ASN A 35 8.46 4.24 -4.12
C ASN A 35 8.19 4.22 -2.60
N SER A 36 9.23 4.11 -1.77
CA SER A 36 9.08 4.14 -0.31
C SER A 36 8.82 5.55 0.25
N HIS A 37 9.19 6.59 -0.50
CA HIS A 37 9.12 7.97 -0.04
C HIS A 37 8.02 8.80 -0.71
N THR A 38 7.41 8.31 -1.79
CA THR A 38 6.34 9.01 -2.51
C THR A 38 4.97 8.90 -1.84
N GLY A 39 4.80 8.05 -0.83
CA GLY A 39 3.49 7.83 -0.21
C GLY A 39 2.47 7.33 -1.24
N ASP A 40 2.93 6.49 -2.16
CA ASP A 40 2.11 6.04 -3.29
C ASP A 40 0.88 5.28 -2.83
N PHE A 41 -0.17 5.44 -3.62
CA PHE A 41 -1.45 4.80 -3.38
C PHE A 41 -1.61 3.51 -4.17
N LEU A 42 -2.34 2.55 -3.61
CA LEU A 42 -2.54 1.20 -4.11
C LEU A 42 -3.62 1.09 -5.20
N THR A 43 -4.56 2.04 -5.27
CA THR A 43 -5.73 1.98 -6.16
C THR A 43 -5.79 3.06 -7.24
N GLY A 44 -4.87 4.03 -7.25
CA GLY A 44 -4.87 5.10 -8.26
C GLY A 44 -3.91 6.23 -7.95
N THR A 45 -4.09 7.36 -8.64
CA THR A 45 -3.31 8.58 -8.36
C THR A 45 -3.87 9.32 -7.14
N MET A 46 -3.07 10.23 -6.58
CA MET A 46 -3.51 11.09 -5.47
C MET A 46 -4.81 11.85 -5.77
N GLU A 47 -4.96 12.38 -6.99
CA GLU A 47 -6.14 13.12 -7.42
C GLU A 47 -7.39 12.24 -7.46
N ASP A 48 -7.26 11.01 -7.97
CA ASP A 48 -8.37 10.04 -8.03
C ASP A 48 -8.85 9.68 -6.62
N ILE A 49 -7.91 9.54 -5.68
CA ILE A 49 -8.19 9.11 -4.32
C ILE A 49 -8.73 10.27 -3.48
N GLN A 50 -8.19 11.49 -3.64
CA GLN A 50 -8.80 12.69 -3.06
C GLN A 50 -10.25 12.85 -3.49
N LYS A 51 -10.53 12.68 -4.78
CA LYS A 51 -11.89 12.76 -5.31
C LYS A 51 -12.80 11.65 -4.76
N LYS A 52 -12.25 10.47 -4.49
CA LYS A 52 -12.97 9.34 -3.90
C LYS A 52 -13.27 9.55 -2.41
N VAL A 53 -12.33 10.13 -1.66
CA VAL A 53 -12.41 10.32 -0.20
C VAL A 53 -13.19 11.59 0.17
N TYR A 54 -12.88 12.74 -0.45
CA TYR A 54 -13.49 14.04 -0.14
C TYR A 54 -14.60 14.45 -1.13
N GLY A 55 -14.81 13.68 -2.20
CA GLY A 55 -15.76 14.04 -3.25
C GLY A 55 -15.24 15.14 -4.17
N THR A 56 -16.14 15.84 -4.87
CA THR A 56 -15.80 16.96 -5.76
C THR A 56 -15.42 18.25 -5.00
N SER A 57 -15.65 18.27 -3.69
CA SER A 57 -15.23 19.33 -2.79
C SER A 57 -13.81 19.03 -2.29
N ASN A 58 -12.83 19.83 -2.70
CA ASN A 58 -11.46 19.79 -2.17
C ASN A 58 -11.37 20.30 -0.72
N ASP A 59 -12.43 20.15 0.07
CA ASP A 59 -12.44 20.55 1.46
C ASP A 59 -12.05 19.34 2.32
N GLU A 60 -10.87 19.39 2.93
CA GLU A 60 -10.38 18.41 3.91
C GLU A 60 -11.34 18.23 5.11
N LYS A 61 -12.27 19.17 5.28
CA LYS A 61 -13.32 19.18 6.32
C LYS A 61 -14.67 18.65 5.83
N SER A 62 -14.79 18.32 4.55
CA SER A 62 -15.97 17.61 4.08
C SER A 62 -15.90 16.19 4.65
N GLU A 63 -16.79 15.90 5.59
CA GLU A 63 -17.20 14.52 5.82
C GLU A 63 -17.53 13.99 4.42
N GLY A 64 -16.86 12.91 4.00
CA GLY A 64 -16.97 12.36 2.65
C GLY A 64 -18.42 11.97 2.31
N PRO A 65 -18.66 11.14 1.28
CA PRO A 65 -19.99 10.60 1.06
C PRO A 65 -20.56 10.03 2.38
N PRO A 66 -21.89 10.10 2.64
CA PRO A 66 -22.49 9.86 3.96
C PRO A 66 -22.19 8.49 4.62
N ASP A 67 -21.60 7.55 3.88
CA ASP A 67 -21.12 6.24 4.35
C ASP A 67 -19.58 6.15 4.55
N SER A 68 -18.84 7.24 4.33
CA SER A 68 -17.38 7.32 4.47
C SER A 68 -16.99 7.47 5.93
N VAL A 69 -16.88 6.34 6.64
CA VAL A 69 -16.34 6.30 8.00
C VAL A 69 -14.83 6.52 7.97
N ASP A 70 -14.31 7.41 8.83
CA ASP A 70 -12.88 7.70 8.96
C ASP A 70 -12.09 6.43 9.36
N PRO A 71 -11.22 5.90 8.48
CA PRO A 71 -10.47 4.68 8.73
C PRO A 71 -9.43 4.81 9.85
N THR A 72 -9.13 6.01 10.32
CA THR A 72 -8.24 6.22 11.47
C THR A 72 -8.93 5.90 12.80
N LEU A 73 -10.26 5.81 12.83
CA LEU A 73 -11.05 5.60 14.05
C LEU A 73 -11.42 4.14 14.33
N TYR A 74 -11.15 3.23 13.40
CA TYR A 74 -11.49 1.81 13.55
C TYR A 74 -10.36 0.89 13.06
N LEU A 75 -10.37 -0.34 13.56
CA LEU A 75 -9.46 -1.38 13.10
C LEU A 75 -9.98 -1.95 11.78
N THR A 76 -9.04 -2.25 10.87
CA THR A 76 -9.38 -2.87 9.58
C THR A 76 -10.06 -4.22 9.77
N SER A 77 -10.92 -4.56 8.81
CA SER A 77 -11.64 -5.83 8.84
C SER A 77 -10.68 -7.02 8.74
N MET A 78 -10.90 -8.05 9.57
CA MET A 78 -10.06 -9.25 9.58
C MET A 78 -10.15 -9.98 8.22
N PRO A 79 -9.01 -10.45 7.66
CA PRO A 79 -9.03 -11.16 6.40
C PRO A 79 -9.90 -12.43 6.47
N PRO A 80 -10.66 -12.74 5.41
CA PRO A 80 -11.42 -13.98 5.33
C PRO A 80 -10.48 -15.18 5.20
N GLU A 81 -10.99 -16.39 5.51
CA GLU A 81 -10.23 -17.61 5.34
C GLU A 81 -9.74 -17.80 3.90
N ILE A 82 -8.43 -17.85 3.73
CA ILE A 82 -7.80 -18.00 2.42
C ILE A 82 -7.97 -19.43 1.92
N CYS A 83 -8.26 -19.58 0.62
CA CYS A 83 -8.29 -20.88 -0.01
C CYS A 83 -6.89 -21.50 0.00
N LYS A 84 -6.76 -22.76 0.45
CA LYS A 84 -5.46 -23.45 0.53
C LYS A 84 -4.95 -23.99 -0.80
N SER A 85 -5.80 -24.05 -1.84
CA SER A 85 -5.43 -24.54 -3.16
C SER A 85 -4.94 -23.40 -4.05
N GLU A 86 -3.75 -23.53 -4.61
CA GLU A 86 -3.11 -22.51 -5.47
C GLU A 86 -3.89 -22.22 -6.76
N ASN A 87 -4.53 -23.23 -7.37
CA ASN A 87 -5.37 -23.09 -8.57
C ASN A 87 -6.81 -23.48 -8.26
N CYS A 88 -7.53 -22.57 -7.61
CA CYS A 88 -8.91 -22.81 -7.23
C CYS A 88 -9.90 -22.35 -8.29
N GLU A 89 -10.53 -23.28 -9.01
CA GLU A 89 -11.60 -22.98 -9.96
C GLU A 89 -12.97 -22.95 -9.25
N GLY A 90 -13.39 -21.76 -8.79
CA GLY A 90 -14.78 -21.52 -8.39
C GLY A 90 -15.12 -21.69 -6.90
N CYS A 91 -14.17 -21.56 -5.96
CA CYS A 91 -14.53 -21.56 -4.55
C CYS A 91 -15.25 -20.27 -4.11
N PRO A 92 -16.24 -20.33 -3.20
CA PRO A 92 -16.90 -19.14 -2.67
C PRO A 92 -15.97 -18.25 -1.83
N LYS A 93 -14.85 -18.79 -1.31
CA LYS A 93 -13.85 -18.04 -0.53
C LYS A 93 -12.99 -17.13 -1.42
N CYS A 94 -12.77 -17.52 -2.67
CA CYS A 94 -11.85 -16.87 -3.59
C CYS A 94 -12.35 -15.46 -3.99
N PRO A 95 -13.64 -15.26 -4.35
CA PRO A 95 -14.23 -13.93 -4.53
C PRO A 95 -14.27 -13.10 -3.24
N GLN A 96 -14.47 -13.73 -2.08
CA GLN A 96 -14.48 -13.03 -0.79
C GLN A 96 -13.11 -12.46 -0.45
N THR A 97 -12.04 -13.24 -0.65
CA THR A 97 -10.66 -12.78 -0.49
C THR A 97 -10.36 -11.65 -1.47
N ALA A 98 -10.75 -11.77 -2.74
CA ALA A 98 -10.55 -10.69 -3.72
C ALA A 98 -11.30 -9.41 -3.33
N LYS A 99 -12.54 -9.53 -2.86
CA LYS A 99 -13.33 -8.39 -2.37
C LYS A 99 -12.69 -7.75 -1.14
N TRP A 100 -12.20 -8.54 -0.19
CA TRP A 100 -11.50 -8.05 0.98
C TRP A 100 -10.19 -7.34 0.61
N ILE A 101 -9.39 -7.91 -0.30
CA ILE A 101 -8.16 -7.27 -0.79
C ILE A 101 -8.47 -5.89 -1.39
N ASN A 102 -9.54 -5.77 -2.17
CA ASN A 102 -9.94 -4.49 -2.74
C ASN A 102 -10.35 -3.49 -1.65
N SER A 103 -11.18 -3.89 -0.69
CA SER A 103 -11.55 -3.04 0.46
C SER A 103 -10.33 -2.57 1.25
N PHE A 104 -9.41 -3.50 1.53
CA PHE A 104 -8.17 -3.22 2.24
C PHE A 104 -7.32 -2.18 1.51
N LYS A 105 -7.16 -2.30 0.18
CA LYS A 105 -6.41 -1.33 -0.62
C LYS A 105 -7.04 0.06 -0.55
N GLU A 106 -8.36 0.15 -0.64
CA GLU A 106 -9.08 1.42 -0.54
C GLU A 106 -8.97 2.06 0.85
N GLU A 107 -9.03 1.27 1.91
CA GLU A 107 -8.83 1.72 3.30
C GLU A 107 -7.41 2.24 3.52
N VAL A 108 -6.39 1.52 3.03
CA VAL A 108 -4.99 1.94 3.12
C VAL A 108 -4.77 3.25 2.37
N ASP A 109 -5.35 3.42 1.19
CA ASP A 109 -5.22 4.66 0.43
C ASP A 109 -5.84 5.86 1.16
N ASN A 110 -7.00 5.68 1.78
CA ASN A 110 -7.64 6.71 2.58
C ASN A 110 -6.80 7.06 3.84
N LEU A 111 -6.19 6.06 4.48
CA LEU A 111 -5.25 6.27 5.59
C LEU A 111 -4.01 7.05 5.14
N VAL A 112 -3.36 6.62 4.06
CA VAL A 112 -2.17 7.28 3.51
C VAL A 112 -2.48 8.73 3.15
N LEU A 113 -3.65 8.99 2.56
CA LEU A 113 -4.10 10.34 2.22
C LEU A 113 -4.23 11.22 3.47
N ARG A 114 -4.92 10.73 4.51
CA ARG A 114 -5.16 11.51 5.74
C ARG A 114 -3.91 11.71 6.61
N LEU A 115 -2.95 10.79 6.54
CA LEU A 115 -1.77 10.80 7.42
C LEU A 115 -0.53 11.43 6.79
N ASN A 116 -0.40 11.42 5.46
CA ASN A 116 0.79 11.92 4.77
C ASN A 116 0.55 13.21 3.99
N VAL A 117 -0.70 13.62 3.76
CA VAL A 117 -1.03 14.91 3.14
C VAL A 117 -1.39 15.88 4.26
N HIS A 118 -0.62 16.97 4.36
CA HIS A 118 -0.51 17.80 5.56
C HIS A 118 -0.82 19.27 5.30
#